data_AF-A0A1W4XJ91-F1
#
_entry.id   AF-A0A1W4XJ91-F1
#
_cell.length_a   1.000
_cell.length_b   1.000
_cell.length_c   1.000
_cell.angle_alpha   90.00
_cell.angle_beta   90.00
_cell.angle_gamma   90.00
#
_symmetry.space_group_name_H-M   'P 1'
#
loop_
_entity.id
_entity.type
_entity.pdbx_description
1 polymer ?
#
loop_
_entity_poly.entity_id
_entity_poly.type
_entity_poly.pdbx_seq_one_letter_code
_entity_poly.pdbx_strand_id
1 'polypeptide(L)'
;DLAEFIRIAHPQNSFASSAEEACVSVSGLVEKLNTNLELYKALKEVVDNGDLFKTDKLDNHVAQLFLFDFQQCGIHLPEAERKKVVLLNDTILQVGQQFMANAGAPRRLNKDVLPLNIQDVFPIEGDNALVSGLFAESPNPVVREVAYYVYLHADKRQEHLLNELLKNRYELAVTCGFPTYAHRALRGSTTDTPEAVLNFLNILSRNIKYAAAEDFKRMEILKHKELGSKRALEIWDIPYYTQKAKKEWFKVNASDYCSYFSLGTCMDGLNTLFKNLFGISLINVETKSGEVWANDIYKLAVVHETEGLLGHIYCDFYERTGKPNQECHFTIVGGRETSSGEYQQPVV
;
A
#
# COMPACT_ATOMS: atom_id res chain seq x y z
N ASP A 1 -7.38 -3.80 -15.01
CA ASP A 1 -7.52 -4.46 -13.70
C ASP A 1 -7.30 -5.96 -13.72
N LEU A 2 -8.00 -6.75 -14.55
CA LEU A 2 -7.77 -8.21 -14.58
C LEU A 2 -6.29 -8.60 -14.82
N ALA A 3 -5.62 -7.95 -15.78
CA ALA A 3 -4.19 -8.21 -16.04
C ALA A 3 -3.31 -7.86 -14.82
N GLU A 4 -3.63 -6.77 -14.12
CA GLU A 4 -2.93 -6.36 -12.91
C GLU A 4 -3.03 -7.43 -11.82
N PHE A 5 -4.24 -7.95 -11.61
CA PHE A 5 -4.49 -9.03 -10.68
C PHE A 5 -3.77 -10.32 -11.07
N ILE A 6 -3.90 -10.78 -12.32
CA ILE A 6 -3.31 -12.05 -12.80
C ILE A 6 -1.80 -12.04 -12.71
N ARG A 7 -1.17 -10.90 -13.05
CA ARG A 7 0.27 -10.67 -12.89
C ARG A 7 0.76 -11.01 -11.47
N ILE A 8 -0.03 -10.64 -10.46
CA ILE A 8 0.36 -10.72 -9.05
C ILE A 8 -0.04 -12.07 -8.43
N ALA A 9 -1.24 -12.56 -8.77
CA ALA A 9 -1.87 -13.65 -8.02
C ALA A 9 -1.79 -15.02 -8.72
N HIS A 10 -1.59 -15.08 -10.04
CA HIS A 10 -1.70 -16.35 -10.76
C HIS A 10 -0.52 -17.28 -10.47
N PRO A 11 -0.75 -18.57 -10.10
CA PRO A 11 0.33 -19.47 -9.68
C PRO A 11 1.25 -19.91 -10.82
N GLN A 12 0.78 -19.82 -12.07
CA GLN A 12 1.59 -20.16 -13.24
C GLN A 12 2.27 -18.92 -13.84
N ASN A 13 3.60 -18.96 -13.90
CA ASN A 13 4.43 -17.86 -14.42
C ASN A 13 4.09 -17.46 -15.86
N SER A 14 3.64 -18.38 -16.72
CA SER A 14 3.27 -18.05 -18.10
C SER A 14 2.12 -17.04 -18.19
N PHE A 15 1.13 -17.16 -17.31
CA PHE A 15 0.02 -16.22 -17.21
C PHE A 15 0.48 -14.91 -16.58
N ALA A 16 1.28 -14.96 -15.51
CA ALA A 16 1.81 -13.77 -14.87
C ALA A 16 2.66 -12.92 -15.83
N SER A 17 3.55 -13.54 -16.61
CA SER A 17 4.36 -12.86 -17.62
C SER A 17 3.51 -12.27 -18.75
N SER A 18 2.55 -13.03 -19.28
CA SER A 18 1.63 -12.52 -20.31
C SER A 18 0.81 -11.33 -19.79
N ALA A 19 0.41 -11.37 -18.52
CA ALA A 19 -0.34 -10.29 -17.89
C ALA A 19 0.52 -9.04 -17.63
N GLU A 20 1.80 -9.20 -17.30
CA GLU A 20 2.77 -8.10 -17.25
C GLU A 20 2.88 -7.40 -18.62
N GLU A 21 3.04 -8.16 -19.70
CA GLU A 21 3.09 -7.60 -21.07
C GLU A 21 1.80 -6.84 -21.43
N ALA A 22 0.64 -7.37 -21.04
CA ALA A 22 -0.65 -6.70 -21.21
C ALA A 22 -0.72 -5.39 -20.40
N CYS A 23 -0.26 -5.39 -19.15
CA CYS A 23 -0.21 -4.19 -18.30
C CYS A 23 0.68 -3.11 -18.91
N VAL A 24 1.87 -3.47 -19.41
CA VAL A 24 2.78 -2.54 -20.09
C VAL A 24 2.10 -1.95 -21.33
N SER A 25 1.45 -2.79 -22.14
CA SER A 25 0.77 -2.35 -23.38
C SER A 25 -0.38 -1.39 -23.11
N VAL A 26 -1.23 -1.70 -22.11
CA VAL A 26 -2.35 -0.84 -21.71
C VAL A 26 -1.85 0.46 -21.11
N SER A 27 -0.83 0.41 -20.24
CA SER A 27 -0.24 1.62 -19.64
C SER A 27 0.31 2.56 -20.72
N GLY A 28 0.98 2.02 -21.75
CA GLY A 28 1.46 2.80 -22.87
C GLY A 28 0.33 3.43 -23.71
N LEU A 29 -0.83 2.79 -23.82
CA LEU A 29 -2.00 3.38 -24.47
C LEU A 29 -2.61 4.51 -23.62
N VAL A 30 -2.78 4.27 -22.32
CA VAL A 30 -3.31 5.27 -21.38
C VAL A 30 -2.43 6.51 -21.36
N GLU A 31 -1.11 6.36 -21.35
CA GLU A 31 -0.18 7.50 -21.40
C GLU A 31 -0.32 8.33 -22.69
N LYS A 32 -0.50 7.66 -23.85
CA LYS A 32 -0.77 8.35 -25.12
C LYS A 32 -2.07 9.14 -25.08
N LEU A 33 -3.11 8.63 -24.41
CA LEU A 33 -4.38 9.34 -24.26
C LEU A 33 -4.25 10.51 -23.29
N ASN A 34 -3.58 10.31 -22.15
CA ASN A 34 -3.35 11.34 -21.13
C ASN A 34 -2.45 12.49 -21.59
N THR A 35 -1.67 12.29 -22.66
CA THR A 35 -0.81 13.31 -23.26
C THR A 35 -1.37 13.89 -24.58
N ASN A 36 -2.59 13.51 -24.97
CA ASN A 36 -3.22 13.98 -26.20
C ASN A 36 -3.80 15.39 -26.03
N LEU A 37 -3.17 16.37 -26.69
CA LEU A 37 -3.59 17.78 -26.62
C LEU A 37 -4.97 18.05 -27.21
N GLU A 38 -5.38 17.30 -28.23
CA GLU A 38 -6.69 17.52 -28.87
C GLU A 38 -7.82 17.05 -27.95
N LEU A 39 -7.64 15.90 -27.28
CA LEU A 39 -8.58 15.43 -26.26
C LEU A 39 -8.68 16.42 -25.10
N TYR A 40 -7.54 16.92 -24.61
CA TYR A 40 -7.52 17.93 -23.56
C TYR A 40 -8.22 19.23 -23.96
N LYS A 41 -7.95 19.76 -25.16
CA LYS A 41 -8.61 20.99 -25.66
C LYS A 41 -10.12 20.79 -25.80
N ALA A 42 -10.54 19.67 -26.35
CA ALA A 42 -11.96 19.35 -26.50
C ALA A 42 -12.65 19.27 -25.13
N LEU A 43 -12.06 18.56 -24.17
CA LEU A 43 -12.61 18.47 -22.81
C LEU A 43 -12.61 19.83 -22.10
N LYS A 44 -11.55 20.63 -22.27
CA LYS A 44 -11.47 21.97 -21.68
C LYS A 44 -12.57 22.89 -22.24
N GLU A 45 -12.83 22.83 -23.54
CA GLU A 45 -13.91 23.58 -24.17
C GLU A 45 -15.27 23.20 -23.57
N VAL A 46 -15.52 21.90 -23.41
CA VAL A 46 -16.76 21.39 -22.78
C VAL A 46 -16.90 21.87 -21.33
N VAL A 47 -15.81 21.86 -20.55
CA VAL A 47 -15.84 22.29 -19.15
C VAL A 47 -16.03 23.81 -19.01
N ASP A 48 -15.42 24.60 -19.88
CA ASP A 48 -15.48 26.06 -19.81
C ASP A 48 -16.78 26.64 -20.41
N ASN A 49 -17.21 26.09 -21.56
CA ASN A 49 -18.25 26.68 -22.41
C ASN A 49 -19.51 25.80 -22.53
N GLY A 50 -19.47 24.57 -21.99
CA GLY A 50 -20.55 23.59 -22.09
C GLY A 50 -20.41 22.64 -23.28
N ASP A 51 -21.05 21.48 -23.18
CA ASP A 51 -21.11 20.50 -24.27
C ASP A 51 -22.21 20.87 -25.29
N LEU A 52 -22.06 20.39 -26.52
CA LEU A 52 -23.10 20.42 -27.55
C LEU A 52 -24.31 19.57 -27.16
N PHE A 53 -24.07 18.49 -26.41
CA PHE A 53 -25.12 17.64 -25.89
C PHE A 53 -25.54 18.06 -24.48
N LYS A 54 -26.76 17.72 -24.08
CA LYS A 54 -27.24 17.99 -22.73
C LYS A 54 -26.45 17.13 -21.75
N THR A 55 -25.71 17.77 -20.85
CA THR A 55 -25.03 17.13 -19.72
C THR A 55 -25.82 17.28 -18.43
N ASP A 56 -25.61 16.37 -17.49
CA ASP A 56 -26.12 16.46 -16.12
C ASP A 56 -25.03 16.84 -15.12
N LYS A 57 -25.35 16.81 -13.82
CA LYS A 57 -24.38 17.16 -12.76
C LYS A 57 -23.23 16.16 -12.67
N LEU A 58 -23.50 14.88 -12.91
CA LEU A 58 -22.50 13.82 -12.85
C LEU A 58 -21.54 13.97 -14.02
N ASP A 59 -22.04 14.18 -15.24
CA ASP A 59 -21.24 14.43 -16.44
C ASP A 59 -20.25 15.59 -16.23
N ASN A 60 -20.77 16.73 -15.75
CA ASN A 60 -19.96 17.92 -15.49
C ASN A 60 -18.92 17.68 -14.40
N HIS A 61 -19.26 16.90 -13.36
CA HIS A 61 -18.32 16.54 -12.31
C HIS A 61 -17.19 15.63 -12.84
N VAL A 62 -17.53 14.59 -13.60
CA VAL A 62 -16.56 13.69 -14.22
C VAL A 62 -15.66 14.44 -15.20
N ALA A 63 -16.21 15.35 -16.00
CA ALA A 63 -15.43 16.18 -16.93
C ALA A 63 -14.40 17.05 -16.19
N GLN A 64 -14.78 17.64 -15.04
CA GLN A 64 -13.86 18.39 -14.19
C GLN A 64 -12.75 17.53 -13.59
N LEU A 65 -13.06 16.29 -13.18
CA LEU A 65 -12.07 15.33 -12.68
C LEU A 65 -11.05 14.97 -13.76
N PHE A 66 -11.50 14.64 -14.98
CA PHE A 66 -10.59 14.36 -16.07
C PHE A 66 -9.74 15.57 -16.47
N LEU A 67 -10.34 16.77 -16.51
CA LEU A 67 -9.59 18.00 -16.80
C LEU A 67 -8.53 18.25 -15.74
N PHE A 68 -8.86 18.00 -14.47
CA PHE A 68 -7.92 18.08 -13.36
C PHE A 68 -6.76 17.10 -13.54
N ASP A 69 -7.02 15.84 -13.88
CA ASP A 69 -5.98 14.82 -14.09
C ASP A 69 -5.04 15.20 -15.24
N PHE A 70 -5.60 15.66 -16.37
CA PHE A 70 -4.82 16.21 -17.49
C PHE A 70 -3.88 17.34 -17.03
N GLN A 71 -4.39 18.27 -16.24
CA GLN A 71 -3.63 19.41 -15.75
C GLN A 71 -2.57 19.02 -14.72
N GLN A 72 -2.83 18.01 -13.88
CA GLN A 72 -1.86 17.44 -12.95
C GLN A 72 -0.65 16.84 -13.67
N CYS A 73 -0.87 16.27 -14.86
CA CYS A 73 0.19 15.78 -15.75
C CYS A 73 0.91 16.90 -16.53
N GLY A 74 0.54 18.17 -16.31
CA GLY A 74 1.19 19.31 -16.95
C GLY A 74 0.81 19.51 -18.41
N ILE A 75 -0.26 18.89 -18.93
CA ILE A 75 -0.59 18.96 -20.37
C ILE A 75 -0.89 20.39 -20.86
N HIS A 76 -1.29 21.26 -19.95
CA HIS A 76 -1.59 22.67 -20.21
C HIS A 76 -0.34 23.54 -20.38
N LEU A 77 0.84 23.05 -19.97
CA LEU A 77 2.09 23.78 -20.02
C LEU A 77 2.61 23.92 -21.47
N PRO A 78 3.50 24.89 -21.76
CA PRO A 78 4.22 24.97 -23.03
C PRO A 78 5.01 23.69 -23.36
N GLU A 79 5.27 23.44 -24.65
CA GLU A 79 5.89 22.18 -25.11
C GLU A 79 7.23 21.86 -24.41
N ALA A 80 8.08 22.85 -24.20
CA ALA A 80 9.36 22.67 -23.51
C ALA A 80 9.18 22.19 -22.07
N GLU A 81 8.21 22.77 -21.34
CA GLU A 81 7.88 22.38 -19.97
C GLU A 81 7.21 21.01 -19.91
N ARG A 82 6.33 20.67 -20.87
CA ARG A 82 5.74 19.33 -20.97
C ARG A 82 6.81 18.25 -21.16
N LYS A 83 7.76 18.46 -22.08
CA LYS A 83 8.89 17.52 -22.29
C LYS A 83 9.70 17.35 -21.01
N LYS A 84 9.90 18.44 -20.26
CA LYS A 84 10.57 18.40 -18.96
C LYS A 84 9.77 17.60 -17.93
N VAL A 85 8.45 17.79 -17.84
CA VAL A 85 7.56 17.02 -16.95
C VAL A 85 7.62 15.52 -17.24
N VAL A 86 7.57 15.12 -18.52
CA VAL A 86 7.71 13.71 -18.94
C VAL A 86 9.05 13.14 -18.46
N LEU A 87 10.16 13.82 -18.75
CA LEU A 87 11.50 13.38 -18.33
C LEU A 87 11.62 13.23 -16.80
N LEU A 88 11.05 14.18 -16.04
CA LEU A 88 11.06 14.14 -14.58
C LEU A 88 10.25 12.97 -14.05
N ASN A 89 9.06 12.70 -14.60
CA ASN A 89 8.25 11.55 -14.21
C ASN A 89 8.97 10.22 -14.48
N ASP A 90 9.58 10.07 -15.67
CA ASP A 90 10.36 8.87 -16.01
C ASP A 90 11.51 8.65 -15.03
N THR A 91 12.25 9.73 -14.71
CA THR A 91 13.37 9.68 -13.76
C THR A 91 12.90 9.33 -12.35
N ILE A 92 11.81 9.95 -11.88
CA ILE A 92 11.19 9.66 -10.58
C ILE A 92 10.78 8.19 -10.49
N LEU A 93 10.17 7.65 -11.55
CA LEU A 93 9.75 6.25 -11.61
C LEU A 93 10.95 5.30 -11.53
N GLN A 94 11.96 5.51 -12.37
CA GLN A 94 13.16 4.66 -12.41
C GLN A 94 13.94 4.69 -11.09
N VAL A 95 14.22 5.88 -10.57
CA VAL A 95 14.96 6.05 -9.30
C VAL A 95 14.15 5.48 -8.13
N GLY A 96 12.82 5.69 -8.12
CA GLY A 96 11.91 5.14 -7.12
C GLY A 96 11.91 3.61 -7.11
N GLN A 97 11.85 2.97 -8.28
CA GLN A 97 11.95 1.51 -8.41
C GLN A 97 13.29 0.97 -7.90
N GLN A 98 14.40 1.61 -8.28
CA GLN A 98 15.74 1.20 -7.83
C GLN A 98 15.93 1.35 -6.31
N PHE A 99 15.35 2.39 -5.72
CA PHE A 99 15.33 2.60 -4.28
C PHE A 99 14.51 1.48 -3.61
N MET A 100 13.25 1.29 -4.02
CA MET A 100 12.36 0.28 -3.43
C MET A 100 12.92 -1.14 -3.53
N ALA A 101 13.56 -1.50 -4.64
CA ALA A 101 14.15 -2.82 -4.85
C ALA A 101 15.26 -3.16 -3.82
N ASN A 102 15.87 -2.15 -3.20
CA ASN A 102 17.00 -2.33 -2.28
C ASN A 102 16.74 -1.79 -0.87
N ALA A 103 15.61 -1.11 -0.63
CA ALA A 103 15.29 -0.49 0.66
C ALA A 103 15.15 -1.52 1.81
N GLY A 104 14.73 -2.75 1.49
CA GLY A 104 14.62 -3.87 2.44
C GLY A 104 15.70 -4.95 2.27
N ALA A 105 16.78 -4.66 1.53
CA ALA A 105 17.80 -5.66 1.26
C ALA A 105 18.57 -6.04 2.55
N PRO A 106 18.90 -7.33 2.77
CA PRO A 106 19.73 -7.73 3.89
C PRO A 106 21.11 -7.06 3.87
N ARG A 107 21.61 -6.72 5.05
CA ARG A 107 22.92 -6.11 5.24
C ARG A 107 23.96 -7.19 5.53
N ARG A 108 25.14 -7.04 4.91
CA ARG A 108 26.27 -7.96 5.06
C ARG A 108 27.29 -7.35 6.00
N LEU A 109 27.75 -8.13 6.98
CA LEU A 109 28.91 -7.79 7.80
C LEU A 109 29.80 -9.01 7.97
N ASN A 110 31.10 -8.79 8.18
CA ASN A 110 32.01 -9.88 8.50
C ASN A 110 31.59 -10.54 9.83
N LYS A 111 31.47 -11.86 9.84
CA LYS A 111 31.00 -12.63 11.01
C LYS A 111 31.90 -12.47 12.25
N ASP A 112 33.19 -12.20 12.06
CA ASP A 112 34.17 -12.05 13.14
C ASP A 112 33.97 -10.76 13.94
N VAL A 113 33.22 -9.80 13.39
CA VAL A 113 32.81 -8.56 14.09
C VAL A 113 31.65 -8.83 15.05
N LEU A 114 30.88 -9.89 14.84
CA LEU A 114 29.76 -10.22 15.71
C LEU A 114 30.24 -10.82 17.05
N PRO A 115 29.64 -10.40 18.18
CA PRO A 115 29.84 -11.08 19.45
C PRO A 115 29.57 -12.58 19.35
N LEU A 116 30.44 -13.41 19.92
CA LEU A 116 30.36 -14.88 19.85
C LEU A 116 28.99 -15.44 20.30
N ASN A 117 28.32 -14.76 21.23
CA ASN A 117 27.04 -15.18 21.78
C ASN A 117 25.82 -14.90 20.89
N ILE A 118 26.00 -14.30 19.71
CA ILE A 118 24.91 -13.99 18.76
C ILE A 118 25.20 -14.41 17.32
N GLN A 119 26.35 -15.03 17.05
CA GLN A 119 26.73 -15.41 15.68
C GLN A 119 25.73 -16.37 15.03
N ASP A 120 25.18 -17.30 15.81
CA ASP A 120 24.23 -18.31 15.32
C ASP A 120 22.83 -17.75 15.02
N VAL A 121 22.56 -16.49 15.39
CA VAL A 121 21.24 -15.85 15.20
C VAL A 121 21.06 -15.35 13.77
N PHE A 122 22.16 -14.91 13.15
CA PHE A 122 22.14 -14.34 11.80
C PHE A 122 22.60 -15.39 10.79
N PRO A 123 21.87 -15.59 9.67
CA PRO A 123 22.31 -16.49 8.62
C PRO A 123 23.72 -16.15 8.11
N ILE A 124 24.58 -17.15 7.96
CA ILE A 124 25.97 -16.98 7.49
C ILE A 124 26.10 -17.41 6.02
N GLU A 125 26.64 -16.52 5.19
CA GLU A 125 27.04 -16.78 3.80
C GLU A 125 28.54 -16.51 3.62
N GLY A 126 29.33 -17.59 3.57
CA GLY A 126 30.79 -17.51 3.51
C GLY A 126 31.37 -16.89 4.79
N ASP A 127 32.04 -15.74 4.64
CA ASP A 127 32.62 -14.98 5.77
C ASP A 127 31.68 -13.88 6.29
N ASN A 128 30.47 -13.77 5.74
CA ASN A 128 29.53 -12.72 6.09
C ASN A 128 28.32 -13.26 6.85
N ALA A 129 27.90 -12.54 7.89
CA ALA A 129 26.58 -12.66 8.47
C ALA A 129 25.59 -11.75 7.72
N LEU A 130 24.36 -12.22 7.57
CA LEU A 130 23.25 -11.49 6.96
C LEU A 130 22.26 -11.00 8.00
N VAL A 131 22.10 -9.68 8.08
CA VAL A 131 21.09 -9.04 8.91
C VAL A 131 19.93 -8.63 8.00
N SER A 132 18.85 -9.39 8.01
CA SER A 132 17.68 -9.24 7.12
C SER A 132 16.51 -8.48 7.75
N GLY A 133 16.65 -7.96 8.96
CA GLY A 133 15.60 -7.22 9.65
C GLY A 133 16.04 -6.71 11.02
N LEU A 134 15.08 -6.21 11.79
CA LEU A 134 15.34 -5.60 13.11
C LEU A 134 15.45 -6.61 14.26
N PHE A 135 15.03 -7.86 14.05
CA PHE A 135 14.98 -8.89 15.11
C PHE A 135 14.32 -8.38 16.40
N ALA A 136 13.31 -7.52 16.25
CA ALA A 136 12.79 -6.71 17.35
C ALA A 136 12.12 -7.54 18.46
N GLU A 137 11.77 -8.79 18.16
CA GLU A 137 11.19 -9.76 19.10
C GLU A 137 12.21 -10.67 19.79
N SER A 138 13.49 -10.53 19.46
CA SER A 138 14.54 -11.32 20.10
C SER A 138 14.60 -11.03 21.60
N PRO A 139 14.65 -12.06 22.47
CA PRO A 139 14.82 -11.86 23.90
C PRO A 139 16.23 -11.37 24.25
N ASN A 140 17.21 -11.49 23.34
CA ASN A 140 18.57 -11.05 23.57
C ASN A 140 18.71 -9.56 23.18
N PRO A 141 18.98 -8.64 24.13
CA PRO A 141 19.10 -7.21 23.83
C PRO A 141 20.24 -6.90 22.86
N VAL A 142 21.33 -7.67 22.88
CA VAL A 142 22.49 -7.47 21.98
C VAL A 142 22.11 -7.79 20.53
N VAL A 143 21.25 -8.80 20.31
CA VAL A 143 20.73 -9.11 18.98
C VAL A 143 19.92 -7.94 18.43
N ARG A 144 19.01 -7.38 19.24
CA ARG A 144 18.18 -6.23 18.84
C ARG A 144 19.03 -5.00 18.51
N GLU A 145 20.03 -4.71 19.34
CA GLU A 145 20.97 -3.61 19.16
C GLU A 145 21.77 -3.76 17.85
N VAL A 146 22.43 -4.90 17.66
CA VAL A 146 23.23 -5.18 16.46
C VAL A 146 22.35 -5.14 15.21
N ALA A 147 21.18 -5.79 15.26
CA ALA A 147 20.24 -5.79 14.15
C ALA A 147 19.78 -4.37 13.79
N TYR A 148 19.45 -3.54 14.79
CA TYR A 148 19.05 -2.16 14.58
C TYR A 148 20.14 -1.34 13.88
N TYR A 149 21.36 -1.35 14.42
CA TYR A 149 22.46 -0.55 13.87
C TYR A 149 22.90 -1.02 12.49
N VAL A 150 22.94 -2.34 12.25
CA VAL A 150 23.39 -2.88 10.98
C VAL A 150 22.30 -2.74 9.93
N TYR A 151 21.06 -3.17 10.21
CA TYR A 151 19.97 -3.18 9.23
C TYR A 151 19.60 -1.76 8.77
N LEU A 152 19.54 -0.81 9.71
CA LEU A 152 19.21 0.59 9.43
C LEU A 152 20.44 1.44 9.11
N HIS A 153 21.63 0.83 8.93
CA HIS A 153 22.82 1.58 8.57
C HIS A 153 22.63 2.32 7.23
N ALA A 154 23.13 3.55 7.18
CA ALA A 154 23.04 4.37 5.99
C ALA A 154 23.77 3.70 4.81
N ASP A 155 23.13 3.70 3.65
CA ASP A 155 23.71 3.17 2.42
C ASP A 155 23.86 4.31 1.41
N LYS A 156 25.09 4.56 1.00
CA LYS A 156 25.44 5.69 0.13
C LYS A 156 24.70 5.65 -1.21
N ARG A 157 24.43 4.46 -1.76
CA ARG A 157 23.69 4.31 -3.01
C ARG A 157 22.21 4.61 -2.80
N GLN A 158 21.61 4.09 -1.73
CA GLN A 158 20.22 4.40 -1.37
C GLN A 158 20.03 5.88 -1.06
N GLU A 159 20.97 6.50 -0.34
CA GLU A 159 20.96 7.92 -0.04
C GLU A 159 21.03 8.77 -1.32
N HIS A 160 21.91 8.40 -2.26
CA HIS A 160 21.98 9.05 -3.57
C HIS A 160 20.66 8.95 -4.34
N LEU A 161 20.06 7.75 -4.42
CA LEU A 161 18.78 7.55 -5.08
C LEU A 161 17.66 8.36 -4.42
N LEU A 162 17.61 8.40 -3.09
CA LEU A 162 16.62 9.21 -2.36
C LEU A 162 16.78 10.70 -2.66
N ASN A 163 18.02 11.21 -2.67
CA ASN A 163 18.28 12.61 -2.98
C ASN A 163 17.88 12.98 -4.41
N GLU A 164 18.20 12.13 -5.39
CA GLU A 164 17.76 12.32 -6.77
C GLU A 164 16.22 12.29 -6.86
N LEU A 165 15.57 11.34 -6.18
CA LEU A 165 14.11 11.26 -6.14
C LEU A 165 13.47 12.55 -5.60
N LEU A 166 13.99 13.06 -4.47
CA LEU A 166 13.48 14.29 -3.84
C LEU A 166 13.70 15.52 -4.71
N LYS A 167 14.88 15.65 -5.33
CA LYS A 167 15.21 16.76 -6.23
C LYS A 167 14.31 16.79 -7.46
N ASN A 168 14.14 15.64 -8.13
CA ASN A 168 13.29 15.54 -9.32
C ASN A 168 11.81 15.78 -8.98
N ARG A 169 11.33 15.28 -7.82
CA ARG A 169 9.97 15.58 -7.33
C ARG A 169 9.75 17.07 -7.07
N TYR A 170 10.74 17.74 -6.47
CA TYR A 170 10.66 19.18 -6.26
C TYR A 170 10.62 19.94 -7.59
N GLU A 171 11.51 19.62 -8.53
CA GLU A 171 11.56 20.27 -9.83
C GLU A 171 10.29 20.03 -10.67
N LEU A 172 9.70 18.84 -10.58
CA LEU A 172 8.41 18.52 -11.19
C LEU A 172 7.29 19.40 -10.62
N ALA A 173 7.23 19.52 -9.29
CA ALA A 173 6.22 20.33 -8.64
C ALA A 173 6.30 21.80 -9.07
N VAL A 174 7.50 22.39 -9.04
CA VAL A 174 7.72 23.79 -9.45
C VAL A 174 7.38 23.98 -10.93
N THR A 175 7.77 23.05 -11.80
CA THR A 175 7.45 23.10 -13.24
C THR A 175 5.93 23.07 -13.47
N CYS A 176 5.17 22.33 -12.66
CA CYS A 176 3.71 22.29 -12.71
C CYS A 176 3.03 23.43 -11.91
N GLY A 177 3.77 24.43 -11.43
CA GLY A 177 3.21 25.59 -10.72
C GLY A 177 2.90 25.37 -9.23
N PHE A 178 3.46 24.33 -8.61
CA PHE A 178 3.28 24.04 -7.19
C PHE A 178 4.50 24.45 -6.35
N PRO A 179 4.31 24.96 -5.12
CA PRO A 179 5.43 25.35 -4.25
C PRO A 179 6.32 24.17 -3.84
N THR A 180 5.72 23.01 -3.57
CA THR A 180 6.42 21.77 -3.19
C THR A 180 5.72 20.56 -3.77
N TYR A 181 6.41 19.41 -3.82
CA TYR A 181 5.79 18.16 -4.24
C TYR A 181 4.63 17.73 -3.33
N ALA A 182 4.66 18.08 -2.04
CA ALA A 182 3.56 17.79 -1.13
C ALA A 182 2.27 18.55 -1.51
N HIS A 183 2.38 19.82 -1.92
CA HIS A 183 1.24 20.58 -2.45
C HIS A 183 0.66 19.93 -3.71
N ARG A 184 1.54 19.42 -4.59
CA ARG A 184 1.10 18.69 -5.79
C ARG A 184 0.39 17.38 -5.44
N ALA A 185 1.01 16.57 -4.58
CA ALA A 185 0.53 15.22 -4.23
C ALA A 185 -0.75 15.24 -3.38
N LEU A 186 -0.96 16.28 -2.58
CA LEU A 186 -2.16 16.42 -1.75
C LEU A 186 -3.33 17.07 -2.47
N ARG A 187 -3.10 17.72 -3.62
CA ARG A 187 -4.18 18.38 -4.35
C ARG A 187 -5.19 17.34 -4.83
N GLY A 188 -6.46 17.54 -4.48
CA GLY A 188 -7.52 16.56 -4.74
C GLY A 188 -7.66 15.47 -3.67
N SER A 189 -6.82 15.48 -2.63
CA SER A 189 -7.05 14.70 -1.41
C SER A 189 -7.99 15.45 -0.46
N THR A 190 -8.59 14.75 0.51
CA THR A 190 -9.47 15.34 1.52
C THR A 190 -8.78 16.41 2.39
N THR A 191 -7.45 16.34 2.58
CA THR A 191 -6.70 17.27 3.42
C THR A 191 -6.12 18.46 2.63
N ASP A 192 -6.02 18.31 1.30
CA ASP A 192 -5.67 19.30 0.24
C ASP A 192 -4.31 20.01 0.36
N THR A 193 -3.79 20.27 1.57
CA THR A 193 -2.56 21.06 1.82
C THR A 193 -1.61 20.41 2.82
N PRO A 194 -0.28 20.57 2.66
CA PRO A 194 0.70 20.04 3.61
C PRO A 194 0.63 20.72 4.98
N GLU A 195 0.18 21.98 5.06
CA GLU A 195 -0.01 22.70 6.31
C GLU A 195 -1.10 22.05 7.16
N ALA A 196 -2.22 21.65 6.54
CA ALA A 196 -3.29 20.93 7.22
C ALA A 196 -2.80 19.56 7.74
N VAL A 197 -2.00 18.83 6.96
CA VAL A 197 -1.37 17.57 7.39
C VAL A 197 -0.46 17.81 8.60
N LEU A 198 0.44 18.81 8.54
CA LEU A 198 1.35 19.13 9.63
C LEU A 198 0.60 19.57 10.89
N ASN A 199 -0.46 20.37 10.76
CA ASN A 199 -1.29 20.76 11.89
C ASN A 199 -1.95 19.54 12.55
N PHE A 200 -2.51 18.63 11.75
CA PHE A 200 -3.08 17.38 12.23
C PHE A 200 -2.05 16.54 13.00
N LEU A 201 -0.86 16.31 12.42
CA LEU A 201 0.21 15.54 13.07
C LEU A 201 0.68 16.19 14.37
N ASN A 202 0.76 17.53 14.42
CA ASN A 202 1.13 18.27 15.62
C ASN A 202 0.08 18.16 16.73
N ILE A 203 -1.21 18.27 16.40
CA ILE A 203 -2.31 18.09 17.35
C ILE A 203 -2.28 16.66 17.91
N LEU A 204 -2.17 15.66 17.02
CA LEU A 204 -2.10 14.26 17.40
C LEU A 204 -0.91 14.00 18.33
N SER A 205 0.29 14.47 17.96
CA SER A 205 1.51 14.33 18.77
C SER A 205 1.37 14.92 20.16
N ARG A 206 0.79 16.13 20.29
CA ARG A 206 0.54 16.76 21.60
C ARG A 206 -0.44 15.96 22.45
N ASN A 207 -1.52 15.47 21.84
CA ASN A 207 -2.57 14.76 22.56
C ASN A 207 -2.12 13.39 23.08
N ILE A 208 -1.26 12.68 22.33
CA ILE A 208 -0.76 11.35 22.73
C ILE A 208 0.49 11.41 23.61
N LYS A 209 1.16 12.57 23.71
CA LYS A 209 2.47 12.71 24.38
C LYS A 209 2.47 12.19 25.82
N TYR A 210 1.45 12.52 26.60
CA TYR A 210 1.37 12.09 28.01
C TYR A 210 1.22 10.57 28.12
N ALA A 211 0.28 9.99 27.37
CA ALA A 211 0.06 8.55 27.34
C ALA A 211 1.31 7.79 26.88
N ALA A 212 1.96 8.25 25.81
CA ALA A 212 3.21 7.67 25.33
C ALA A 212 4.32 7.73 26.38
N ALA A 213 4.44 8.83 27.13
CA ALA A 213 5.43 8.95 28.21
C ALA A 213 5.15 7.99 29.37
N GLU A 214 3.89 7.71 29.69
CA GLU A 214 3.54 6.67 30.66
C GLU A 214 3.89 5.27 30.15
N ASP A 215 3.62 4.99 28.87
CA ASP A 215 3.97 3.71 28.25
C ASP A 215 5.49 3.49 28.26
N PHE A 216 6.29 4.51 27.93
CA PHE A 216 7.75 4.42 28.01
C PHE A 216 8.26 4.15 29.43
N LYS A 217 7.69 4.82 30.44
CA LYS A 217 8.03 4.55 31.86
C LYS A 217 7.70 3.09 32.25
N ARG A 218 6.58 2.56 31.77
CA ARG A 218 6.20 1.16 32.02
C ARG A 218 7.17 0.19 31.34
N MET A 219 7.53 0.43 30.08
CA MET A 219 8.53 -0.36 29.36
C MET A 219 9.89 -0.34 30.08
N GLU A 220 10.30 0.81 30.60
CA GLU A 220 11.54 0.94 31.39
C GLU A 220 11.49 0.12 32.69
N ILE A 221 10.37 0.12 33.41
CA ILE A 221 10.17 -0.73 34.58
C ILE A 221 10.27 -2.22 34.21
N LEU A 222 9.67 -2.64 33.09
CA LEU A 222 9.74 -4.02 32.59
C LEU A 222 11.18 -4.42 32.25
N LYS A 223 11.92 -3.54 31.57
CA LYS A 223 13.34 -3.73 31.25
C LYS A 223 14.17 -3.88 32.52
N HIS A 224 13.98 -3.01 33.50
CA HIS A 224 14.70 -3.07 34.77
C HIS A 224 14.46 -4.36 35.52
N LYS A 225 13.20 -4.83 35.55
CA LYS A 225 12.82 -6.10 36.18
C LYS A 225 13.44 -7.30 35.47
N GLU A 226 13.49 -7.30 34.14
CA GLU A 226 14.04 -8.39 33.34
C GLU A 226 15.57 -8.48 33.44
N LEU A 227 16.26 -7.35 33.32
CA LEU A 227 17.73 -7.32 33.29
C LEU A 227 18.37 -7.21 34.67
N GLY A 228 17.59 -6.96 35.73
CA GLY A 228 18.11 -6.65 37.06
C GLY A 228 19.01 -5.40 37.09
N SER A 229 18.88 -4.51 36.11
CA SER A 229 19.75 -3.33 35.93
C SER A 229 18.92 -2.09 35.61
N LYS A 230 19.38 -0.91 36.03
CA LYS A 230 18.73 0.38 35.74
C LYS A 230 19.13 0.97 34.38
N ARG A 231 19.35 0.13 33.37
CA ARG A 231 19.70 0.59 32.03
C ARG A 231 18.49 1.21 31.36
N ALA A 232 18.66 2.43 30.86
CA ALA A 232 17.62 3.18 30.15
C ALA A 232 17.08 2.37 28.96
N LEU A 233 15.81 2.60 28.63
CA LEU A 233 15.16 2.00 27.46
C LEU A 233 15.75 2.58 26.16
N GLU A 234 16.21 1.72 25.24
CA GLU A 234 16.79 2.14 23.96
C GLU A 234 15.80 1.95 22.80
N ILE A 235 16.08 2.55 21.63
CA ILE A 235 15.14 2.55 20.49
C ILE A 235 14.83 1.14 19.99
N TRP A 236 15.82 0.25 19.98
CA TRP A 236 15.67 -1.15 19.58
C TRP A 236 14.93 -2.02 20.61
N ASP A 237 14.69 -1.50 21.82
CA ASP A 237 13.94 -2.19 22.86
C ASP A 237 12.43 -1.93 22.78
N ILE A 238 12.02 -0.83 22.12
CA ILE A 238 10.64 -0.37 22.10
C ILE A 238 9.68 -1.44 21.58
N PRO A 239 9.93 -2.12 20.43
CA PRO A 239 8.99 -3.13 19.94
C PRO A 239 8.89 -4.33 20.89
N TYR A 240 10.02 -4.82 21.41
CA TYR A 240 10.08 -5.93 22.35
C TYR A 240 9.25 -5.67 23.62
N TYR A 241 9.49 -4.54 24.29
CA TYR A 241 8.76 -4.22 25.51
C TYR A 241 7.33 -3.76 25.25
N THR A 242 7.01 -3.29 24.05
CA THR A 242 5.61 -3.09 23.63
C THR A 242 4.87 -4.42 23.60
N GLN A 243 5.43 -5.45 22.97
CA GLN A 243 4.81 -6.78 22.96
C GLN A 243 4.71 -7.38 24.37
N LYS A 244 5.77 -7.24 25.16
CA LYS A 244 5.80 -7.74 26.54
C LYS A 244 4.75 -7.04 27.42
N ALA A 245 4.64 -5.72 27.33
CA ALA A 245 3.63 -4.95 28.03
C ALA A 245 2.22 -5.37 27.63
N LYS A 246 1.94 -5.52 26.33
CA LYS A 246 0.65 -6.03 25.83
C LYS A 246 0.32 -7.40 26.41
N LYS A 247 1.28 -8.34 26.43
CA LYS A 247 1.10 -9.67 27.02
C LYS A 247 0.79 -9.60 28.52
N GLU A 248 1.48 -8.75 29.28
CA GLU A 248 1.24 -8.59 30.72
C GLU A 248 -0.11 -7.92 31.04
N TRP A 249 -0.53 -6.94 30.24
CA TRP A 249 -1.78 -6.22 30.45
C TRP A 249 -3.00 -7.03 30.04
N PHE A 250 -3.00 -7.57 28.83
CA PHE A 250 -4.17 -8.27 28.30
C PHE A 250 -4.26 -9.69 28.85
N LYS A 251 -3.13 -10.34 29.15
CA LYS A 251 -3.08 -11.75 29.60
C LYS A 251 -3.85 -12.70 28.68
N VAL A 252 -3.96 -12.35 27.40
CA VAL A 252 -4.60 -13.16 26.36
C VAL A 252 -3.53 -13.62 25.39
N ASN A 253 -3.49 -14.92 25.10
CA ASN A 253 -2.71 -15.46 24.02
C ASN A 253 -3.62 -15.77 22.83
N ALA A 254 -3.09 -15.63 21.61
CA ALA A 254 -3.84 -15.98 20.40
C ALA A 254 -4.38 -17.42 20.44
N SER A 255 -3.59 -18.35 21.00
CA SER A 255 -3.99 -19.75 21.22
C SER A 255 -5.28 -19.92 22.00
N ASP A 256 -5.64 -18.96 22.87
CA ASP A 256 -6.80 -19.06 23.76
C ASP A 256 -8.11 -18.83 22.99
N TYR A 257 -8.06 -18.12 21.86
CA TYR A 257 -9.25 -17.77 21.09
C TYR A 257 -9.21 -18.17 19.61
N CYS A 258 -8.05 -18.49 19.02
CA CYS A 258 -7.93 -18.83 17.59
C CYS A 258 -8.87 -19.94 17.14
N SER A 259 -9.16 -20.93 18.00
CA SER A 259 -10.09 -22.02 17.71
C SER A 259 -11.54 -21.56 17.48
N TYR A 260 -11.93 -20.40 18.01
CA TYR A 260 -13.27 -19.81 17.83
C TYR A 260 -13.39 -19.01 16.52
N PHE A 261 -12.28 -18.67 15.89
CA PHE A 261 -12.23 -17.86 14.66
C PHE A 261 -11.85 -18.71 13.45
N SER A 262 -12.53 -19.84 13.26
CA SER A 262 -12.43 -20.58 11.99
C SER A 262 -12.89 -19.68 10.83
N LEU A 263 -12.35 -19.90 9.62
CA LEU A 263 -12.74 -19.13 8.43
C LEU A 263 -14.26 -19.14 8.24
N GLY A 264 -14.89 -20.32 8.31
CA GLY A 264 -16.34 -20.46 8.18
C GLY A 264 -17.11 -19.66 9.23
N THR A 265 -16.72 -19.76 10.51
CA THR A 265 -17.35 -18.99 11.60
C THR A 265 -17.22 -17.48 11.39
N CYS A 266 -16.05 -17.01 10.92
CA CYS A 266 -15.85 -15.60 10.60
C CYS A 266 -16.74 -15.15 9.44
N MET A 267 -16.84 -15.94 8.38
CA MET A 267 -17.68 -15.64 7.22
C MET A 267 -19.17 -15.62 7.57
N ASP A 268 -19.63 -16.56 8.40
CA ASP A 268 -21.01 -16.58 8.89
C ASP A 268 -21.32 -15.36 9.77
N GLY A 269 -20.37 -14.97 10.63
CA GLY A 269 -20.45 -13.75 11.43
C GLY A 269 -20.55 -12.49 10.56
N LEU A 270 -19.67 -12.37 9.55
CA LEU A 270 -19.70 -11.27 8.58
C LEU A 270 -21.01 -11.23 7.80
N ASN A 271 -21.51 -12.37 7.32
CA ASN A 271 -22.79 -12.47 6.64
C ASN A 271 -23.95 -12.00 7.55
N THR A 272 -23.94 -12.40 8.82
CA THR A 272 -24.95 -11.96 9.80
C THR A 272 -24.90 -10.45 10.03
N LEU A 273 -23.70 -9.88 10.13
CA LEU A 273 -23.51 -8.44 10.29
C LEU A 273 -24.00 -7.68 9.05
N PHE A 274 -23.61 -8.08 7.85
CA PHE A 274 -24.00 -7.40 6.62
C PHE A 274 -25.50 -7.53 6.33
N LYS A 275 -26.10 -8.67 6.67
CA LYS A 275 -27.54 -8.85 6.54
C LYS A 275 -28.31 -7.89 7.45
N ASN A 276 -27.89 -7.76 8.70
CA ASN A 276 -28.59 -6.92 9.67
C ASN A 276 -28.35 -5.42 9.46
N LEU A 277 -27.16 -5.03 8.99
CA LEU A 277 -26.81 -3.62 8.80
C LEU A 277 -27.23 -3.08 7.43
N PHE A 278 -27.15 -3.92 6.39
CA PHE A 278 -27.28 -3.47 5.01
C PHE A 278 -28.29 -4.28 4.19
N GLY A 279 -28.96 -5.29 4.76
CA GLY A 279 -29.84 -6.19 3.99
C GLY A 279 -29.07 -7.06 2.98
N ILE A 280 -27.75 -7.19 3.13
CA ILE A 280 -26.87 -7.91 2.19
C ILE A 280 -26.58 -9.31 2.71
N SER A 281 -26.74 -10.31 1.85
CA SER A 281 -26.33 -11.70 2.10
C SER A 281 -25.14 -12.08 1.21
N LEU A 282 -24.17 -12.76 1.80
CA LEU A 282 -23.03 -13.37 1.11
C LEU A 282 -23.35 -14.85 0.86
N ILE A 283 -23.54 -15.21 -0.39
CA ILE A 283 -23.92 -16.58 -0.78
C ILE A 283 -22.76 -17.23 -1.51
N ASN A 284 -22.20 -18.31 -0.96
CA ASN A 284 -21.19 -19.09 -1.67
C ASN A 284 -21.82 -19.76 -2.90
N VAL A 285 -21.24 -19.53 -4.08
CA VAL A 285 -21.72 -20.05 -5.36
C VAL A 285 -20.63 -20.83 -6.06
N GLU A 286 -21.01 -21.82 -6.85
CA GLU A 286 -20.06 -22.66 -7.58
C GLU A 286 -19.33 -21.87 -8.67
N THR A 287 -18.03 -22.12 -8.79
CA THR A 287 -17.17 -21.60 -9.85
C THR A 287 -17.25 -22.50 -11.08
N LYS A 288 -17.25 -21.94 -12.28
CA LYS A 288 -17.19 -22.70 -13.53
C LYS A 288 -15.78 -23.21 -13.80
N SER A 289 -15.68 -24.21 -14.67
CA SER A 289 -14.39 -24.70 -15.16
C SER A 289 -13.60 -23.58 -15.84
N GLY A 290 -12.36 -23.35 -15.41
CA GLY A 290 -11.48 -22.30 -15.91
C GLY A 290 -11.79 -20.89 -15.41
N GLU A 291 -12.74 -20.72 -14.50
CA GLU A 291 -13.12 -19.40 -13.96
C GLU A 291 -12.13 -18.86 -12.92
N VAL A 292 -11.52 -19.75 -12.14
CA VAL A 292 -10.62 -19.41 -11.03
C VAL A 292 -9.17 -19.78 -11.33
N TRP A 293 -8.23 -19.04 -10.73
CA TRP A 293 -6.78 -19.22 -10.91
C TRP A 293 -6.16 -20.24 -9.94
N ALA A 294 -6.89 -20.65 -8.90
CA ALA A 294 -6.47 -21.64 -7.91
C ALA A 294 -7.69 -22.46 -7.43
N ASN A 295 -7.42 -23.62 -6.81
CA ASN A 295 -8.46 -24.59 -6.42
C ASN A 295 -9.23 -24.22 -5.15
N ASP A 296 -8.70 -23.30 -4.36
CA ASP A 296 -9.13 -22.93 -3.02
C ASP A 296 -9.72 -21.50 -2.98
N ILE A 297 -10.24 -21.06 -4.11
CA ILE A 297 -10.94 -19.78 -4.28
C ILE A 297 -12.42 -19.96 -4.01
N TYR A 298 -12.96 -19.14 -3.11
CA TYR A 298 -14.40 -19.08 -2.87
C TYR A 298 -15.01 -17.96 -3.68
N LYS A 299 -16.13 -18.23 -4.34
CA LYS A 299 -16.90 -17.21 -5.04
C LYS A 299 -18.17 -16.91 -4.27
N LEU A 300 -18.34 -15.65 -3.88
CA LEU A 300 -19.50 -15.18 -3.15
C LEU A 300 -20.35 -14.32 -4.08
N ALA A 301 -21.62 -14.64 -4.22
CA ALA A 301 -22.62 -13.72 -4.73
C ALA A 301 -23.06 -12.79 -3.60
N VAL A 302 -23.00 -11.48 -3.86
CA VAL A 302 -23.45 -10.44 -2.93
C VAL A 302 -24.87 -10.07 -3.31
N VAL A 303 -25.85 -10.38 -2.45
CA VAL A 303 -27.28 -10.23 -2.77
C VAL A 303 -27.94 -9.33 -1.75
N HIS A 304 -28.54 -8.24 -2.21
CA HIS A 304 -29.41 -7.39 -1.41
C HIS A 304 -30.83 -7.95 -1.37
N GLU A 305 -31.51 -7.80 -0.24
CA GLU A 305 -32.84 -8.35 0.00
C GLU A 305 -33.93 -7.82 -0.96
N THR A 306 -33.80 -6.57 -1.44
CA THR A 306 -34.77 -5.96 -2.38
C THR A 306 -34.20 -5.67 -3.76
N GLU A 307 -32.89 -5.40 -3.86
CA GLU A 307 -32.25 -5.02 -5.13
C GLU A 307 -31.72 -6.24 -5.90
N GLY A 308 -31.67 -7.41 -5.25
CA GLY A 308 -31.17 -8.64 -5.85
C GLY A 308 -29.65 -8.68 -5.90
N LEU A 309 -29.09 -9.25 -6.96
CA LEU A 309 -27.65 -9.46 -7.10
C LEU A 309 -26.92 -8.12 -7.30
N LEU A 310 -25.99 -7.80 -6.39
CA LEU A 310 -25.15 -6.61 -6.42
C LEU A 310 -23.75 -6.84 -7.01
N GLY A 311 -23.36 -8.10 -7.23
CA GLY A 311 -22.04 -8.45 -7.76
C GLY A 311 -21.46 -9.72 -7.16
N HIS A 312 -20.19 -9.95 -7.45
CA HIS A 312 -19.45 -11.12 -6.97
C HIS A 312 -18.13 -10.72 -6.32
N ILE A 313 -17.76 -11.49 -5.29
CA ILE A 313 -16.46 -11.40 -4.63
C ILE A 313 -15.76 -12.75 -4.76
N TYR A 314 -14.50 -12.76 -5.19
CA TYR A 314 -13.64 -13.93 -5.14
C TYR A 314 -12.69 -13.82 -3.95
N CYS A 315 -12.76 -14.78 -3.04
CA CYS A 315 -11.96 -14.81 -1.85
C CYS A 315 -10.80 -15.79 -1.99
N ASP A 316 -9.59 -15.25 -1.90
CA ASP A 316 -8.34 -15.96 -1.98
C ASP A 316 -7.64 -15.94 -0.62
N PHE A 317 -8.09 -16.80 0.29
CA PHE A 317 -7.68 -16.75 1.70
C PHE A 317 -6.34 -17.41 1.99
N TYR A 318 -5.99 -18.45 1.24
CA TYR A 318 -4.89 -19.33 1.62
C TYR A 318 -3.55 -18.87 1.03
N GLU A 319 -2.48 -19.24 1.71
CA GLU A 319 -1.12 -19.01 1.24
C GLU A 319 -0.78 -19.99 0.12
N ARG A 320 -0.01 -19.51 -0.87
CA ARG A 320 0.59 -20.35 -1.90
C ARG A 320 1.91 -19.73 -2.36
N THR A 321 2.81 -20.58 -2.86
CA THR A 321 4.08 -20.12 -3.44
C THR A 321 3.84 -19.10 -4.54
N GLY A 322 4.54 -17.97 -4.48
CA GLY A 322 4.46 -16.89 -5.48
C GLY A 322 3.34 -15.88 -5.24
N LYS A 323 2.36 -16.15 -4.37
CA LYS A 323 1.36 -15.16 -3.95
C LYS A 323 1.98 -14.21 -2.91
N PRO A 324 1.83 -12.88 -3.05
CA PRO A 324 2.28 -11.95 -2.01
C PRO A 324 1.51 -12.14 -0.70
N ASN A 325 2.22 -12.08 0.43
CA ASN A 325 1.65 -12.18 1.78
C ASN A 325 1.09 -10.83 2.28
N GLN A 326 0.33 -10.13 1.44
CA GLN A 326 -0.27 -8.84 1.76
C GLN A 326 -1.79 -8.91 1.61
N GLU A 327 -2.52 -8.43 2.61
CA GLU A 327 -3.97 -8.29 2.48
C GLU A 327 -4.27 -7.17 1.49
N CYS A 328 -4.96 -7.52 0.40
CA CYS A 328 -5.32 -6.60 -0.67
C CYS A 328 -6.67 -6.98 -1.27
N HIS A 329 -7.28 -6.04 -1.99
CA HIS A 329 -8.45 -6.28 -2.82
C HIS A 329 -8.18 -5.76 -4.23
N PHE A 330 -8.76 -6.39 -5.23
CA PHE A 330 -8.66 -5.98 -6.63
C PHE A 330 -10.06 -5.82 -7.18
N THR A 331 -10.37 -4.72 -7.84
CA THR A 331 -11.63 -4.64 -8.61
C THR A 331 -11.37 -5.20 -9.99
N ILE A 332 -11.89 -6.38 -10.32
CA ILE A 332 -11.72 -7.00 -11.65
C ILE A 332 -12.64 -6.35 -12.68
N VAL A 333 -13.87 -6.06 -12.26
CA VAL A 333 -14.89 -5.39 -13.07
C VAL A 333 -15.54 -4.32 -12.22
N GLY A 334 -15.44 -3.05 -12.65
CA GLY A 334 -16.13 -1.94 -11.99
C GLY A 334 -17.64 -1.96 -12.26
N GLY A 335 -18.43 -1.59 -11.25
CA GLY A 335 -19.87 -1.39 -11.40
C GLY A 335 -20.16 -0.12 -12.20
N ARG A 336 -20.94 -0.23 -13.29
CA ARG A 336 -21.30 0.93 -14.13
C ARG A 336 -22.50 0.66 -15.01
N GLU A 337 -23.20 1.71 -15.40
CA GLU A 337 -24.13 1.63 -16.53
C GLU A 337 -23.35 1.49 -17.84
N THR A 338 -23.83 0.61 -18.71
CA THR A 338 -23.22 0.35 -20.02
C THR A 338 -23.89 1.19 -21.10
N SER A 339 -23.29 1.26 -22.29
CA SER A 339 -23.87 1.99 -23.42
C SER A 339 -25.22 1.43 -23.90
N SER A 340 -25.61 0.22 -23.49
CA SER A 340 -26.94 -0.35 -23.73
C SER A 340 -27.98 0.04 -22.67
N GLY A 341 -27.61 0.77 -21.62
CA GLY A 341 -28.47 1.11 -20.48
C GLY A 341 -28.59 0.01 -19.43
N GLU A 342 -27.87 -1.11 -19.58
CA GLU A 342 -27.82 -2.16 -18.57
C GLU A 342 -26.73 -1.86 -17.54
N TYR A 343 -26.99 -2.20 -16.27
CA TYR A 343 -25.99 -2.07 -15.21
C TYR A 343 -25.06 -3.29 -15.18
N GLN A 344 -23.77 -3.06 -15.43
CA GLN A 344 -22.72 -4.04 -15.27
C GLN A 344 -22.43 -4.23 -13.78
N GLN A 345 -22.68 -5.44 -13.28
CA GLN A 345 -22.42 -5.77 -11.89
C GLN A 345 -20.91 -5.84 -11.62
N PRO A 346 -20.44 -5.31 -10.48
CA PRO A 346 -19.04 -5.36 -10.11
C PRO A 346 -18.56 -6.79 -9.80
N VAL A 347 -17.26 -6.99 -10.02
CA VAL A 347 -16.53 -8.19 -9.62
C VAL A 347 -15.28 -7.75 -8.89
N VAL A 348 -15.08 -8.27 -7.68
CA VAL A 348 -13.94 -7.99 -6.81
C VAL A 348 -13.19 -9.29 -6.53
#